data_AF-A0A657ARS7-F1
#
_entry.id   AF-A0A657ARS7-F1
#
_cell.length_a   1.000
_cell.length_b   1.000
_cell.length_c   1.000
_cell.angle_alpha   90.00
_cell.angle_beta   90.00
_cell.angle_gamma   90.00
#
_symmetry.space_group_name_H-M   'P 1'
#
loop_
_entity.id
_entity.type
_entity.pdbx_description
1 polymer ?
#
loop_
_entity_poly.entity_id
_entity_poly.type
_entity_poly.pdbx_seq_one_letter_code
_entity_poly.pdbx_strand_id
1 'polypeptide(L)'
;MQVIDKFLEEERLPKSFRNTASRYFDPVVDALLRYRAPMKEPVFIGLVGCQGSGKSTLCKYFANSLKEQGAKVVSLSLDDFYLGKLDRKHLALSVHPLFATRGVPCTHDVSRIREVLEALRENTGEIKLPAFNKATDDVVPAENEIVVATNPDFVIFEGWCWGVEAVDEALLDAPCNALEEIEDPERIWRLEVNRALRQSYEPLYRFFDLWCFLKAPSFASVYEWRLQQEKKLIDTLKPEDAADGILDEKSLKRFIAHYERLTERLLDTFSTRADIVWELGGDRHVQHMRVQGEVAKKGFELCGH
;
A
#
# COMPACT_ATOMS: atom_id res chain seq x y z
N MET A 1 22.30 15.46 6.14
CA MET A 1 22.08 15.44 7.61
C MET A 1 20.82 16.18 8.03
N GLN A 2 20.52 17.38 7.48
CA GLN A 2 19.32 18.17 7.82
C GLN A 2 17.98 17.61 7.27
N VAL A 3 17.98 16.87 6.17
CA VAL A 3 16.71 16.48 5.52
C VAL A 3 16.02 15.32 6.23
N ILE A 4 16.78 14.32 6.71
CA ILE A 4 16.19 13.27 7.54
C ILE A 4 15.66 13.84 8.86
N ASP A 5 16.28 14.86 9.47
CA ASP A 5 15.71 15.52 10.67
C ASP A 5 14.38 16.20 10.34
N LYS A 6 14.31 16.93 9.22
CA LYS A 6 13.07 17.55 8.75
C LYS A 6 11.98 16.50 8.47
N PHE A 7 12.33 15.38 7.83
CA PHE A 7 11.41 14.27 7.57
C PHE A 7 10.88 13.64 8.86
N LEU A 8 11.77 13.43 9.85
CA LEU A 8 11.38 12.91 11.16
C LEU A 8 10.39 13.85 11.87
N GLU A 9 10.60 15.16 11.77
CA GLU A 9 9.70 16.16 12.34
C GLU A 9 8.34 16.19 11.61
N GLU A 10 8.35 16.25 10.28
CA GLU A 10 7.14 16.30 9.44
C GLU A 10 6.27 15.05 9.61
N GLU A 11 6.88 13.87 9.64
CA GLU A 11 6.18 12.59 9.81
C GLU A 11 6.02 12.18 11.28
N ARG A 12 6.47 13.03 12.22
CA ARG A 12 6.41 12.80 13.69
C ARG A 12 7.00 11.46 14.11
N LEU A 13 8.12 11.08 13.52
CA LEU A 13 8.80 9.81 13.74
C LEU A 13 9.79 9.89 14.92
N PRO A 14 9.98 8.79 15.67
CA PRO A 14 10.98 8.75 16.73
C PRO A 14 12.39 8.86 16.14
N LYS A 15 13.33 9.44 16.90
CA LYS A 15 14.75 9.54 16.50
C LYS A 15 15.38 8.18 16.14
N SER A 16 14.89 7.09 16.73
CA SER A 16 15.31 5.72 16.41
C SER A 16 15.09 5.36 14.93
N PHE A 17 14.13 5.99 14.24
CA PHE A 17 13.90 5.77 12.82
C PHE A 17 15.13 6.11 11.98
N ARG A 18 15.97 7.07 12.39
CA ARG A 18 17.25 7.36 11.72
C ARG A 18 18.15 6.14 11.63
N ASN A 19 18.24 5.36 12.72
CA ASN A 19 19.07 4.16 12.75
C ASN A 19 18.48 3.07 11.87
N THR A 20 17.15 2.92 11.89
CA THR A 20 16.44 1.99 10.99
C THR A 20 16.68 2.37 9.53
N ALA A 21 16.56 3.65 9.18
CA ALA A 21 16.73 4.15 7.84
C ALA A 21 18.16 3.93 7.33
N SER A 22 19.16 4.34 8.11
CA SER A 22 20.57 4.14 7.77
C SER A 22 20.93 2.66 7.58
N ARG A 23 20.35 1.77 8.39
CA ARG A 23 20.65 0.33 8.32
C ARG A 23 19.91 -0.40 7.20
N TYR A 24 18.64 -0.06 6.96
CA TYR A 24 17.75 -0.89 6.15
C TYR A 24 17.16 -0.20 4.92
N PHE A 25 17.15 1.14 4.88
CA PHE A 25 16.49 1.89 3.80
C PHE A 25 17.48 2.63 2.91
N ASP A 26 18.51 3.26 3.48
CA ASP A 26 19.54 3.99 2.72
C ASP A 26 20.29 3.08 1.73
N PRO A 27 20.71 1.84 2.10
CA PRO A 27 21.32 0.93 1.14
C PRO A 27 20.41 0.60 -0.04
N VAL A 28 19.09 0.59 0.18
CA VAL A 28 18.10 0.36 -0.88
C VAL A 28 18.00 1.56 -1.80
N VAL A 29 17.98 2.78 -1.26
CA VAL A 29 17.99 4.02 -2.06
C VAL A 29 19.22 4.05 -2.97
N ASP A 30 20.41 3.74 -2.44
CA ASP A 30 21.64 3.67 -3.22
C ASP A 30 21.58 2.60 -4.32
N ALA A 31 21.04 1.42 -3.99
CA ALA A 31 20.88 0.34 -4.96
C ALA A 31 19.88 0.70 -6.08
N LEU A 32 18.80 1.42 -5.76
CA LEU A 32 17.82 1.91 -6.74
C LEU A 32 18.45 2.92 -7.71
N LEU A 33 19.27 3.85 -7.21
CA LEU A 33 19.99 4.81 -8.05
C LEU A 33 20.95 4.10 -9.03
N ARG A 34 21.71 3.12 -8.55
CA ARG A 34 22.59 2.29 -9.40
C ARG A 34 21.80 1.44 -10.40
N TYR A 35 20.65 0.92 -9.98
CA TYR A 35 19.76 0.13 -10.84
C TYR A 35 19.22 0.95 -12.01
N ARG A 36 18.81 2.19 -11.74
CA ARG A 36 18.25 3.17 -12.70
C ARG A 36 19.30 3.80 -13.62
N ALA A 37 20.53 4.02 -13.15
CA ALA A 37 21.57 4.77 -13.86
C ALA A 37 21.79 4.38 -15.35
N PRO A 38 21.79 3.09 -15.75
CA PRO A 38 21.98 2.72 -17.17
C PRO A 38 20.70 2.79 -18.01
N MET A 39 19.54 3.08 -17.42
CA MET A 39 18.24 3.02 -18.10
C MET A 39 17.86 4.38 -18.70
N LYS A 40 16.94 4.36 -19.68
CA LYS A 40 16.27 5.57 -20.19
C LYS A 40 14.84 5.69 -19.69
N GLU A 41 14.16 4.56 -19.60
CA GLU A 41 12.79 4.40 -19.08
C GLU A 41 12.72 4.58 -17.55
N PRO A 42 11.61 5.10 -16.98
CA PRO A 42 11.38 5.12 -15.54
C PRO A 42 11.48 3.73 -14.90
N VAL A 43 11.85 3.66 -13.62
CA VAL A 43 11.81 2.41 -12.83
C VAL A 43 10.55 2.41 -11.96
N PHE A 44 9.70 1.42 -12.14
CA PHE A 44 8.45 1.27 -11.39
C PHE A 44 8.65 0.30 -10.22
N ILE A 45 8.37 0.78 -9.01
CA ILE A 45 8.59 0.07 -7.76
C ILE A 45 7.24 -0.14 -7.08
N GLY A 46 6.87 -1.40 -6.85
CA GLY A 46 5.68 -1.76 -6.09
C GLY A 46 6.05 -1.91 -4.62
N LEU A 47 5.50 -1.06 -3.75
CA LEU A 47 5.74 -1.10 -2.30
C LEU A 47 4.53 -1.65 -1.57
N VAL A 48 4.66 -2.84 -1.02
CA VAL A 48 3.56 -3.61 -0.46
C VAL A 48 3.74 -3.72 1.05
N GLY A 49 2.63 -3.66 1.80
CA GLY A 49 2.63 -3.87 3.24
C GLY A 49 1.25 -3.75 3.84
N CYS A 50 0.95 -4.49 4.90
CA CYS A 50 -0.36 -4.44 5.53
C CYS A 50 -0.67 -3.02 6.09
N GLN A 51 -1.93 -2.79 6.43
CA GLN A 51 -2.33 -1.56 7.12
C GLN A 51 -1.54 -1.37 8.42
N GLY A 52 -1.07 -0.15 8.67
CA GLY A 52 -0.30 0.18 9.87
C GLY A 52 1.17 -0.29 9.90
N SER A 53 1.64 -1.02 8.88
CA SER A 53 3.05 -1.45 8.75
C SER A 53 4.05 -0.29 8.64
N GLY A 54 3.61 0.87 8.14
CA GLY A 54 4.49 2.01 7.83
C GLY A 54 4.82 2.16 6.34
N LYS A 55 4.18 1.40 5.44
CA LYS A 55 4.42 1.49 3.98
C LYS A 55 4.34 2.89 3.40
N SER A 56 3.37 3.72 3.81
CA SER A 56 3.22 5.08 3.26
C SER A 56 4.33 6.00 3.79
N THR A 57 4.80 5.80 5.03
CA THR A 57 5.99 6.48 5.57
C THR A 57 7.24 6.06 4.79
N LEU A 58 7.42 4.77 4.52
CA LEU A 58 8.54 4.27 3.73
C LEU A 58 8.50 4.77 2.27
N CYS A 59 7.32 4.84 1.65
CA CYS A 59 7.12 5.42 0.32
C CYS A 59 7.60 6.89 0.28
N LYS A 60 7.17 7.70 1.24
CA LYS A 60 7.62 9.09 1.36
C LYS A 60 9.11 9.19 1.63
N TYR A 61 9.66 8.31 2.47
CA TYR A 61 11.08 8.25 2.75
C TYR A 61 11.88 8.02 1.46
N PHE A 62 11.56 6.98 0.70
CA PHE A 62 12.19 6.69 -0.59
C PHE A 62 12.04 7.85 -1.57
N ALA A 63 10.84 8.42 -1.69
CA ALA A 63 10.61 9.54 -2.60
C ALA A 63 11.48 10.75 -2.24
N ASN A 64 11.58 11.09 -0.96
CA ASN A 64 12.40 12.22 -0.50
C ASN A 64 13.89 11.92 -0.68
N SER A 65 14.38 10.76 -0.25
CA SER A 65 15.78 10.38 -0.38
C SER A 65 16.25 10.31 -1.83
N LEU A 66 15.43 9.80 -2.76
CA LEU A 66 15.75 9.79 -4.19
C LEU A 66 15.74 11.20 -4.79
N LYS A 67 14.77 12.05 -4.42
CA LYS A 67 14.72 13.46 -4.85
C LYS A 67 15.93 14.26 -4.36
N GLU A 68 16.40 14.00 -3.15
CA GLU A 68 17.64 14.60 -2.62
C GLU A 68 18.87 14.26 -3.47
N GLN A 69 18.89 13.09 -4.11
CA GLN A 69 19.92 12.66 -5.04
C GLN A 69 19.68 13.16 -6.48
N GLY A 70 18.71 14.06 -6.67
CA GLY A 70 18.40 14.70 -7.94
C GLY A 70 17.47 13.90 -8.86
N ALA A 71 16.93 12.77 -8.40
CA ALA A 71 16.00 11.96 -9.20
C ALA A 71 14.59 12.55 -9.23
N LYS A 72 13.90 12.42 -10.36
CA LYS A 72 12.48 12.76 -10.47
C LYS A 72 11.64 11.58 -9.99
N VAL A 73 10.77 11.80 -9.01
CA VAL A 73 9.97 10.71 -8.42
C VAL A 73 8.50 11.07 -8.36
N VAL A 74 7.66 10.17 -8.86
CA VAL A 74 6.21 10.17 -8.67
C VAL A 74 5.85 9.06 -7.68
N SER A 75 5.06 9.40 -6.66
CA SER A 75 4.56 8.46 -5.66
C SER A 75 3.06 8.33 -5.79
N LEU A 76 2.55 7.10 -5.83
CA LEU A 76 1.14 6.76 -5.96
C LEU A 76 0.73 5.90 -4.76
N SER A 77 -0.45 6.16 -4.19
CA SER A 77 -1.08 5.29 -3.20
C SER A 77 -2.28 4.61 -3.81
N LEU A 78 -2.46 3.30 -3.57
CA LEU A 78 -3.66 2.57 -4.01
C LEU A 78 -4.93 3.22 -3.44
N ASP A 79 -4.83 3.77 -2.23
CA ASP A 79 -5.94 4.42 -1.56
C ASP A 79 -6.43 5.69 -2.29
N ASP A 80 -5.57 6.35 -3.08
CA ASP A 80 -5.97 7.54 -3.86
C ASP A 80 -6.88 7.19 -5.05
N PHE A 81 -6.95 5.90 -5.41
CA PHE A 81 -7.77 5.39 -6.50
C PHE A 81 -9.05 4.72 -6.00
N TYR A 82 -9.47 4.90 -4.74
CA TYR A 82 -10.77 4.39 -4.30
C TYR A 82 -11.91 4.98 -5.15
N LEU A 83 -12.91 4.16 -5.42
CA LEU A 83 -14.18 4.59 -5.97
C LEU A 83 -14.91 5.52 -5.00
N GLY A 84 -15.63 6.48 -5.57
CA GLY A 84 -16.45 7.42 -4.80
C GLY A 84 -17.54 6.73 -4.00
N LYS A 85 -18.11 7.46 -3.03
CA LYS A 85 -19.13 6.90 -2.12
C LYS A 85 -20.37 6.41 -2.86
N LEU A 86 -20.78 7.14 -3.90
CA LEU A 86 -21.93 6.76 -4.74
C LEU A 86 -21.66 5.47 -5.52
N ASP A 87 -20.49 5.34 -6.14
CA ASP A 87 -20.13 4.15 -6.91
C ASP A 87 -20.05 2.90 -6.03
N ARG A 88 -19.47 3.03 -4.83
CA ARG A 88 -19.48 1.94 -3.84
C ARG A 88 -20.89 1.60 -3.36
N LYS A 89 -21.78 2.58 -3.20
CA LYS A 89 -23.20 2.32 -2.88
C LYS A 89 -23.88 1.56 -4.02
N HIS A 90 -23.57 1.89 -5.27
CA HIS A 90 -24.07 1.13 -6.42
C HIS A 90 -23.55 -0.31 -6.41
N LEU A 91 -22.24 -0.53 -6.19
CA LEU A 91 -21.66 -1.88 -6.05
C LEU A 91 -22.28 -2.67 -4.89
N ALA A 92 -22.57 -2.00 -3.78
CA ALA A 92 -23.20 -2.63 -2.63
C ALA A 92 -24.61 -3.15 -2.93
N LEU A 93 -25.35 -2.44 -3.79
CA LEU A 93 -26.71 -2.79 -4.21
C LEU A 93 -26.74 -3.80 -5.36
N SER A 94 -25.80 -3.69 -6.30
CA SER A 94 -25.80 -4.50 -7.52
C SER A 94 -25.02 -5.81 -7.41
N VAL A 95 -24.04 -5.88 -6.50
CA VAL A 95 -23.17 -7.03 -6.33
C VAL A 95 -23.25 -7.61 -4.92
N HIS A 96 -22.80 -6.87 -3.91
CA HIS A 96 -22.79 -7.37 -2.53
C HIS A 96 -22.64 -6.25 -1.50
N PRO A 97 -23.42 -6.23 -0.38
CA PRO A 97 -23.40 -5.16 0.62
C PRO A 97 -22.02 -4.79 1.18
N LEU A 98 -21.10 -5.77 1.30
CA LEU A 98 -19.73 -5.56 1.78
C LEU A 98 -18.90 -4.60 0.89
N PHE A 99 -19.28 -4.38 -0.37
CA PHE A 99 -18.64 -3.38 -1.23
C PHE A 99 -18.96 -1.93 -0.89
N ALA A 100 -19.86 -1.67 0.06
CA ALA A 100 -20.03 -0.34 0.64
C ALA A 100 -18.76 0.12 1.37
N THR A 101 -18.01 -0.80 1.96
CA THR A 101 -16.76 -0.53 2.65
C THR A 101 -15.61 -0.46 1.64
N ARG A 102 -14.93 0.69 1.56
CA ARG A 102 -13.72 0.85 0.75
C ARG A 102 -12.60 -0.06 1.28
N GLY A 103 -11.78 -0.59 0.39
CA GLY A 103 -10.57 -1.30 0.81
C GLY A 103 -10.14 -2.43 -0.11
N VAL A 104 -11.03 -3.40 -0.29
CA VAL A 104 -10.75 -4.61 -1.05
C VAL A 104 -10.74 -4.36 -2.56
N PRO A 105 -10.12 -5.24 -3.36
CA PRO A 105 -10.33 -5.28 -4.80
C PRO A 105 -11.83 -5.14 -5.17
N CYS A 106 -12.09 -4.57 -6.34
CA CYS A 106 -13.39 -4.00 -6.78
C CYS A 106 -13.69 -2.58 -6.28
N THR A 107 -13.08 -2.12 -5.18
CA THR A 107 -13.38 -0.78 -4.64
C THR A 107 -12.44 0.34 -5.13
N HIS A 108 -11.58 0.05 -6.12
CA HIS A 108 -10.68 1.02 -6.73
C HIS A 108 -11.01 1.22 -8.21
N ASP A 109 -10.77 2.43 -8.74
CA ASP A 109 -10.80 2.73 -10.17
C ASP A 109 -9.54 2.18 -10.86
N VAL A 110 -9.60 0.89 -11.21
CA VAL A 110 -8.47 0.18 -11.83
C VAL A 110 -8.19 0.67 -13.26
N SER A 111 -9.21 1.20 -13.95
CA SER A 111 -9.02 1.83 -15.25
C SER A 111 -8.18 3.09 -15.11
N ARG A 112 -8.48 3.93 -14.12
CA ARG A 112 -7.69 5.13 -13.84
C ARG A 112 -6.26 4.80 -13.40
N ILE A 113 -6.08 3.73 -12.62
CA ILE A 113 -4.73 3.24 -12.29
C ILE A 113 -3.95 2.93 -13.56
N ARG A 114 -4.55 2.16 -14.49
CA ARG A 114 -3.90 1.81 -15.75
C ARG A 114 -3.49 3.04 -16.54
N GLU A 115 -4.41 3.99 -16.74
CA GLU A 115 -4.15 5.23 -17.48
C GLU A 115 -2.96 6.00 -16.90
N VAL A 116 -2.89 6.11 -15.56
CA VAL A 116 -1.77 6.80 -14.89
C VAL A 116 -0.46 6.06 -15.10
N LEU A 117 -0.45 4.72 -14.98
CA LEU A 117 0.77 3.93 -15.18
C LEU A 117 1.26 3.97 -16.62
N GLU A 118 0.36 3.89 -17.61
CA GLU A 118 0.68 4.02 -19.03
C GLU A 118 1.23 5.41 -19.33
N ALA A 119 0.56 6.47 -18.88
CA ALA A 119 1.00 7.84 -19.12
C ALA A 119 2.39 8.15 -18.52
N LEU A 120 2.67 7.64 -17.31
CA LEU A 120 3.98 7.78 -16.67
C LEU A 120 5.08 6.98 -17.38
N ARG A 121 4.73 5.83 -17.98
CA ARG A 121 5.67 5.00 -18.75
C ARG A 121 5.98 5.63 -20.10
N GLU A 122 4.96 6.13 -20.79
CA GLU A 122 5.05 6.69 -22.14
C GLU A 122 5.48 8.17 -22.18
N ASN A 123 5.53 8.84 -21.02
CA ASN A 123 5.88 10.26 -20.91
C ASN A 123 5.00 11.16 -21.80
N THR A 124 3.69 11.14 -21.54
CA THR A 124 2.67 11.89 -22.29
C THR A 124 2.64 13.40 -22.02
N GLY A 125 3.66 13.98 -21.37
CA GLY A 125 3.70 15.36 -20.93
C GLY A 125 3.27 15.51 -19.46
N GLU A 126 2.00 15.79 -19.22
CA GLU A 126 1.44 15.99 -17.87
C GLU A 126 0.19 15.13 -17.66
N ILE A 127 -0.02 14.71 -16.42
CA ILE A 127 -1.25 14.04 -15.98
C ILE A 127 -1.74 14.59 -14.66
N LYS A 128 -3.03 14.44 -14.42
CA LYS A 128 -3.64 14.68 -13.11
C LYS A 128 -3.68 13.38 -12.31
N LEU A 129 -3.14 13.41 -11.10
CA LEU A 129 -3.22 12.29 -10.18
C LEU A 129 -4.51 12.38 -9.37
N PRO A 130 -5.28 11.27 -9.26
CA PRO A 130 -6.43 11.23 -8.38
C PRO A 130 -5.99 11.36 -6.93
N ALA A 131 -6.91 11.76 -6.08
CA ALA A 131 -6.73 11.81 -4.64
C ALA A 131 -8.02 11.41 -3.95
N PHE A 132 -7.90 10.77 -2.79
CA PHE A 132 -9.05 10.34 -2.00
C PHE A 132 -9.04 10.96 -0.60
N ASN A 133 -10.16 11.56 -0.21
CA ASN A 133 -10.31 12.14 1.12
C ASN A 133 -10.96 11.13 2.07
N LYS A 134 -10.13 10.53 2.95
CA LYS A 134 -10.57 9.55 3.94
C LYS A 134 -11.52 10.11 5.01
N ALA A 135 -11.52 11.42 5.24
CA ALA A 135 -12.42 12.07 6.21
C ALA A 135 -13.84 12.23 5.66
N THR A 136 -13.97 12.56 4.37
CA THR A 136 -15.28 12.61 3.69
C THR A 136 -15.71 11.25 3.12
N ASP A 137 -14.80 10.28 3.09
CA ASP A 137 -14.96 8.98 2.46
C ASP A 137 -15.34 9.10 0.96
N ASP A 138 -14.70 10.03 0.24
CA ASP A 138 -15.00 10.28 -1.16
C ASP A 138 -13.80 10.79 -1.98
N VAL A 139 -13.93 10.73 -3.30
CA VAL A 139 -12.92 11.24 -4.24
C VAL A 139 -12.77 12.76 -4.11
N VAL A 140 -11.54 13.25 -4.28
CA VAL A 140 -11.27 14.69 -4.35
C VAL A 140 -11.77 15.22 -5.70
N PRO A 141 -12.42 16.40 -5.76
CA PRO A 141 -12.85 16.99 -7.02
C PRO A 141 -11.71 17.17 -8.03
N ALA A 142 -11.98 16.97 -9.32
CA ALA A 142 -10.98 16.96 -10.40
C ALA A 142 -10.20 18.28 -10.57
N GLU A 143 -10.74 19.39 -10.08
CA GLU A 143 -10.09 20.70 -10.01
C GLU A 143 -9.00 20.78 -8.94
N ASN A 144 -9.04 19.91 -7.93
CA ASN A 144 -8.10 19.84 -6.82
C ASN A 144 -7.07 18.71 -7.00
N GLU A 145 -7.15 17.95 -8.10
CA GLU A 145 -6.15 16.95 -8.46
C GLU A 145 -4.79 17.61 -8.75
N ILE A 146 -3.72 16.92 -8.34
CA ILE A 146 -2.36 17.42 -8.51
C ILE A 146 -1.90 17.10 -9.94
N VAL A 147 -1.43 18.12 -10.66
CA VAL A 147 -0.79 17.96 -11.97
C VAL A 147 0.67 17.57 -11.77
N VAL A 148 1.11 16.50 -12.43
CA VAL A 148 2.49 16.03 -12.41
C VAL A 148 3.02 15.82 -13.84
N ALA A 149 4.32 16.07 -14.01
CA ALA A 149 5.03 15.71 -15.23
C ALA A 149 5.25 14.20 -15.32
N THR A 150 5.17 13.66 -16.54
CA THR A 150 5.25 12.22 -16.83
C THR A 150 6.66 11.75 -17.24
N ASN A 151 7.71 12.50 -16.90
CA ASN A 151 9.10 12.09 -17.10
C ASN A 151 9.86 11.66 -15.81
N PRO A 152 9.27 10.85 -14.91
CA PRO A 152 9.97 10.45 -13.70
C PRO A 152 11.16 9.54 -14.00
N ASP A 153 12.12 9.52 -13.09
CA ASP A 153 13.12 8.46 -13.02
C ASP A 153 12.58 7.25 -12.24
N PHE A 154 11.74 7.50 -11.24
CA PHE A 154 11.11 6.48 -10.40
C PHE A 154 9.62 6.73 -10.24
N VAL A 155 8.83 5.66 -10.36
CA VAL A 155 7.43 5.61 -9.97
C VAL A 155 7.31 4.64 -8.80
N ILE A 156 6.90 5.13 -7.63
CA ILE A 156 6.69 4.29 -6.44
C ILE A 156 5.19 4.16 -6.23
N PHE A 157 4.65 2.95 -6.38
CA PHE A 157 3.25 2.69 -6.11
C PHE A 157 3.13 1.82 -4.86
N GLU A 158 2.58 2.40 -3.80
CA GLU A 158 2.32 1.69 -2.55
C GLU A 158 0.87 1.23 -2.40
N GLY A 159 0.66 0.06 -1.80
CA GLY A 159 -0.69 -0.45 -1.52
C GLY A 159 -0.71 -1.66 -0.58
N TRP A 160 -1.81 -1.84 0.14
CA TRP A 160 -1.91 -2.91 1.14
C TRP A 160 -2.20 -4.28 0.54
N CYS A 161 -2.99 -4.32 -0.54
CA CYS A 161 -3.28 -5.52 -1.33
C CYS A 161 -2.65 -5.47 -2.73
N TRP A 162 -1.75 -4.51 -2.97
CA TRP A 162 -1.03 -4.42 -4.24
C TRP A 162 -0.10 -5.63 -4.40
N GLY A 163 -0.15 -6.31 -5.55
CA GLY A 163 0.64 -7.52 -5.80
C GLY A 163 0.02 -8.84 -5.33
N VAL A 164 -1.14 -8.82 -4.65
CA VAL A 164 -1.87 -10.03 -4.25
C VAL A 164 -2.45 -10.71 -5.49
N GLU A 165 -2.20 -12.02 -5.64
CA GLU A 165 -2.75 -12.81 -6.73
C GLU A 165 -4.07 -13.48 -6.33
N ALA A 166 -4.94 -13.63 -7.31
CA ALA A 166 -6.12 -14.45 -7.24
C ALA A 166 -5.75 -15.92 -6.99
N VAL A 167 -6.63 -16.60 -6.27
CA VAL A 167 -6.50 -18.01 -5.92
C VAL A 167 -7.46 -18.87 -6.72
N ASP A 168 -7.24 -20.18 -6.71
CA ASP A 168 -8.25 -21.14 -7.15
C ASP A 168 -9.54 -20.93 -6.34
N GLU A 169 -10.70 -20.97 -6.99
CA GLU A 169 -11.98 -20.72 -6.33
C GLU A 169 -12.28 -21.74 -5.23
N ALA A 170 -11.74 -22.96 -5.29
CA ALA A 170 -11.87 -23.95 -4.22
C ALA A 170 -11.23 -23.48 -2.89
N LEU A 171 -10.21 -22.62 -2.94
CA LEU A 171 -9.61 -22.00 -1.75
C LEU A 171 -10.50 -20.90 -1.12
N LEU A 172 -11.60 -20.56 -1.79
CA LEU A 172 -12.62 -19.61 -1.32
C LEU A 172 -13.87 -20.34 -0.81
N ASP A 173 -13.87 -21.66 -0.72
CA ASP A 173 -15.02 -22.43 -0.21
C ASP A 173 -15.23 -22.18 1.29
N ALA A 174 -14.16 -22.25 2.09
CA ALA A 174 -14.23 -22.06 3.53
C ALA A 174 -14.10 -20.57 3.91
N PRO A 175 -14.98 -20.00 4.77
CA PRO A 175 -14.78 -18.68 5.35
C PRO A 175 -13.47 -18.60 6.13
N CYS A 176 -12.73 -17.50 6.00
CA CYS A 176 -11.53 -17.27 6.81
C CYS A 176 -11.87 -16.64 8.16
N ASN A 177 -13.05 -16.02 8.28
CA ASN A 177 -13.51 -15.36 9.50
C ASN A 177 -15.04 -15.24 9.55
N ALA A 178 -15.54 -14.72 10.66
CA ALA A 178 -16.96 -14.56 10.92
C ALA A 178 -17.67 -13.60 9.95
N LEU A 179 -16.97 -12.62 9.35
CA LEU A 179 -17.56 -11.71 8.39
C LEU A 179 -17.93 -12.47 7.11
N GLU A 180 -17.01 -13.29 6.58
CA GLU A 180 -17.33 -14.12 5.42
C GLU A 180 -18.37 -15.19 5.73
N GLU A 181 -18.32 -15.80 6.91
CA GLU A 181 -19.26 -16.84 7.32
C GLU A 181 -20.70 -16.32 7.44
N ILE A 182 -20.88 -15.14 8.05
CA ILE A 182 -22.19 -14.61 8.40
C ILE A 182 -22.74 -13.69 7.30
N GLU A 183 -21.87 -12.87 6.69
CA GLU A 183 -22.28 -11.80 5.77
C GLU A 183 -22.01 -12.11 4.30
N ASP A 184 -21.20 -13.13 3.98
CA ASP A 184 -20.97 -13.63 2.61
C ASP A 184 -21.15 -15.17 2.49
N PRO A 185 -22.25 -15.76 3.02
CA PRO A 185 -22.43 -17.22 3.04
C PRO A 185 -22.51 -17.82 1.62
N GLU A 186 -22.97 -17.03 0.63
CA GLU A 186 -23.04 -17.41 -0.78
C GLU A 186 -21.73 -17.16 -1.54
N ARG A 187 -20.72 -16.56 -0.88
CA ARG A 187 -19.36 -16.33 -1.41
C ARG A 187 -19.28 -15.30 -2.53
N ILE A 188 -20.37 -14.59 -2.78
CA ILE A 188 -20.48 -13.61 -3.86
C ILE A 188 -19.37 -12.57 -3.73
N TRP A 189 -19.15 -12.05 -2.52
CA TRP A 189 -18.16 -11.00 -2.30
C TRP A 189 -16.74 -11.50 -2.50
N ARG A 190 -16.35 -12.62 -1.87
CA ARG A 190 -14.98 -13.14 -2.00
C ARG A 190 -14.67 -13.70 -3.38
N LEU A 191 -15.64 -14.28 -4.08
CA LEU A 191 -15.47 -14.70 -5.48
C LEU A 191 -15.29 -13.49 -6.40
N GLU A 192 -16.05 -12.43 -6.19
CA GLU A 192 -15.93 -11.20 -6.98
C GLU A 192 -14.59 -10.48 -6.73
N VAL A 193 -14.16 -10.37 -5.47
CA VAL A 193 -12.82 -9.87 -5.12
C VAL A 193 -11.72 -10.66 -5.84
N ASN A 194 -11.82 -12.00 -5.83
CA ASN A 194 -10.87 -12.88 -6.51
C ASN A 194 -10.89 -12.71 -8.03
N ARG A 195 -12.08 -12.56 -8.62
CA ARG A 195 -12.25 -12.29 -10.05
C ARG A 195 -11.61 -10.96 -10.43
N ALA A 196 -11.82 -9.91 -9.64
CA ALA A 196 -11.21 -8.62 -9.88
C ALA A 196 -9.70 -8.66 -9.78
N LEU A 197 -9.13 -9.37 -8.78
CA LEU A 197 -7.68 -9.58 -8.69
C LEU A 197 -7.13 -10.15 -10.00
N ARG A 198 -7.73 -11.25 -10.49
CA ARG A 198 -7.29 -11.93 -11.72
C ARG A 198 -7.43 -11.07 -12.97
N GLN A 199 -8.57 -10.39 -13.12
CA GLN A 199 -8.92 -9.72 -14.38
C GLN A 199 -8.42 -8.28 -14.47
N SER A 200 -8.35 -7.58 -13.34
CA SER A 200 -8.15 -6.14 -13.30
C SER A 200 -6.82 -5.76 -12.65
N TYR A 201 -6.41 -6.42 -11.56
CA TYR A 201 -5.21 -6.02 -10.80
C TYR A 201 -3.95 -6.71 -11.31
N GLU A 202 -3.96 -8.04 -11.44
CA GLU A 202 -2.81 -8.83 -11.90
C GLU A 202 -2.22 -8.34 -13.23
N PRO A 203 -3.03 -7.97 -14.25
CA PRO A 203 -2.49 -7.39 -15.47
C PRO A 203 -1.63 -6.15 -15.24
N LEU A 204 -1.89 -5.35 -14.20
CA LEU A 204 -1.12 -4.15 -13.90
C LEU A 204 0.22 -4.45 -13.23
N TYR A 205 0.41 -5.64 -12.67
CA TYR A 205 1.67 -6.01 -12.02
C TYR A 205 2.84 -6.08 -13.01
N ARG A 206 2.54 -6.26 -14.31
CA ARG A 206 3.55 -6.23 -15.39
C ARG A 206 4.23 -4.88 -15.56
N PHE A 207 3.66 -3.80 -15.03
CA PHE A 207 4.26 -2.48 -15.07
C PHE A 207 5.44 -2.33 -14.11
N PHE A 208 5.60 -3.24 -13.15
CA PHE A 208 6.58 -3.08 -12.07
C PHE A 208 7.86 -3.80 -12.38
N ASP A 209 8.95 -3.04 -12.26
CA ASP A 209 10.30 -3.54 -12.45
C ASP A 209 10.82 -4.19 -11.16
N LEU A 210 10.41 -3.68 -10.00
CA LEU A 210 10.86 -4.12 -8.68
C LEU A 210 9.72 -4.18 -7.65
N TRP A 211 9.79 -5.14 -6.74
CA TRP A 211 8.83 -5.32 -5.65
C TRP A 211 9.49 -5.27 -4.28
N CYS A 212 8.91 -4.45 -3.41
CA CYS A 212 9.35 -4.18 -2.06
C CYS A 212 8.23 -4.60 -1.09
N PHE A 213 8.56 -5.33 -0.03
CA PHE A 213 7.57 -5.85 0.91
C PHE A 213 7.94 -5.53 2.36
N LEU A 214 7.07 -4.77 3.02
CA LEU A 214 7.12 -4.51 4.45
C LEU A 214 6.24 -5.55 5.16
N LYS A 215 6.84 -6.68 5.51
CA LYS A 215 6.15 -7.89 5.98
C LYS A 215 5.84 -7.79 7.47
N ALA A 216 4.56 -7.87 7.82
CA ALA A 216 4.14 -8.04 9.21
C ALA A 216 4.40 -9.47 9.70
N PRO A 217 4.58 -9.69 11.00
CA PRO A 217 4.85 -11.05 11.51
C PRO A 217 3.62 -11.96 11.43
N SER A 218 2.41 -11.40 11.54
CA SER A 218 1.14 -12.14 11.44
C SER A 218 -0.05 -11.18 11.31
N PHE A 219 -1.22 -11.70 10.88
CA PHE A 219 -2.45 -10.91 10.87
C PHE A 219 -2.86 -10.42 12.27
N ALA A 220 -2.60 -11.20 13.32
CA ALA A 220 -2.84 -10.78 14.70
C ALA A 220 -2.06 -9.50 15.06
N SER A 221 -0.83 -9.34 14.55
CA SER A 221 -0.07 -8.09 14.75
C SER A 221 -0.69 -6.92 13.98
N VAL A 222 -1.22 -7.16 12.78
CA VAL A 222 -1.95 -6.14 12.01
C VAL A 222 -3.18 -5.66 12.77
N TYR A 223 -3.94 -6.59 13.36
CA TYR A 223 -5.08 -6.27 14.20
C TYR A 223 -4.69 -5.37 15.38
N GLU A 224 -3.66 -5.76 16.14
CA GLU A 224 -3.16 -4.97 17.26
C GLU A 224 -2.67 -3.58 16.82
N TRP A 225 -2.00 -3.50 15.68
CA TRP A 225 -1.53 -2.21 15.17
C TRP A 225 -2.67 -1.29 14.77
N ARG A 226 -3.74 -1.84 14.21
CA ARG A 226 -4.94 -1.08 13.87
C ARG A 226 -5.67 -0.63 15.13
N LEU A 227 -5.83 -1.51 16.12
CA LEU A 227 -6.41 -1.17 17.42
C LEU A 227 -5.63 -0.02 18.10
N GLN A 228 -4.31 -0.04 18.06
CA GLN A 228 -3.46 1.04 18.57
C GLN A 228 -3.66 2.36 17.79
N GLN A 229 -3.88 2.29 16.47
CA GLN A 229 -4.14 3.49 15.66
C GLN A 229 -5.49 4.12 15.99
N GLU A 230 -6.55 3.32 16.11
CA GLU A 230 -7.88 3.82 16.48
C GLU A 230 -7.89 4.40 17.89
N LYS A 231 -7.24 3.74 18.86
CA LYS A 231 -7.08 4.29 20.22
C LYS A 231 -6.38 5.65 20.23
N LYS A 232 -5.28 5.79 19.48
CA LYS A 232 -4.58 7.07 19.35
C LYS A 232 -5.45 8.14 18.69
N LEU A 233 -6.26 7.80 17.69
CA LEU A 233 -7.18 8.74 17.07
C LEU A 233 -8.20 9.24 18.10
N ILE A 234 -8.80 8.34 18.87
CA ILE A 234 -9.76 8.67 19.95
C ILE A 234 -9.11 9.59 21.00
N ASP A 235 -7.89 9.29 21.45
CA ASP A 235 -7.18 10.09 22.45
C ASP A 235 -6.82 11.51 21.93
N THR A 236 -6.78 11.70 20.60
CA THR A 236 -6.49 13.00 19.97
C THR A 236 -7.74 13.80 19.60
N LEU A 237 -8.93 13.20 19.65
CA LEU A 237 -10.20 13.87 19.39
C LEU A 237 -10.66 14.63 20.63
N LYS A 238 -11.18 15.84 20.46
CA LYS A 238 -11.88 16.55 21.55
C LYS A 238 -13.23 15.87 21.80
N PRO A 239 -13.78 15.90 23.03
CA PRO A 239 -15.05 15.24 23.37
C PRO A 239 -16.24 15.68 22.48
N GLU A 240 -16.13 16.87 21.90
CA GLU A 240 -17.11 17.52 21.03
C GLU A 240 -17.03 17.11 19.54
N ASP A 241 -15.92 16.47 19.12
CA ASP A 241 -15.73 15.88 17.78
C ASP A 241 -15.95 14.34 17.78
N ALA A 242 -16.30 13.76 18.93
CA ALA A 242 -16.47 12.32 19.15
C ALA A 242 -17.80 11.74 18.61
N ALA A 243 -18.56 12.52 17.84
CA ALA A 243 -19.83 12.08 17.27
C ALA A 243 -19.64 11.40 15.90
N ASP A 244 -20.19 10.20 15.77
CA ASP A 244 -20.32 9.35 14.56
C ASP A 244 -19.09 8.62 13.99
N GLY A 245 -17.91 8.69 14.62
CA GLY A 245 -16.69 8.05 14.09
C GLY A 245 -16.05 6.94 14.94
N ILE A 246 -16.46 6.75 16.19
CA ILE A 246 -15.83 5.77 17.09
C ILE A 246 -16.37 4.39 16.75
N LEU A 247 -15.61 3.63 15.95
CA LEU A 247 -15.82 2.20 15.81
C LEU A 247 -15.65 1.58 17.21
N ASP A 248 -16.74 1.09 17.80
CA ASP A 248 -16.61 0.22 18.97
C ASP A 248 -15.76 -1.01 18.62
N GLU A 249 -15.25 -1.72 19.63
CA GLU A 249 -14.32 -2.84 19.39
C GLU A 249 -14.88 -3.89 18.43
N LYS A 250 -16.21 -4.10 18.44
CA LYS A 250 -16.91 -5.00 17.51
C LYS A 250 -16.88 -4.48 16.08
N SER A 251 -17.18 -3.19 15.89
CA SER A 251 -17.19 -2.55 14.58
C SER A 251 -15.77 -2.49 14.01
N LEU A 252 -14.76 -2.26 14.84
CA LEU A 252 -13.36 -2.31 14.42
C LEU A 252 -12.94 -3.72 14.03
N LYS A 253 -13.32 -4.74 14.82
CA LYS A 253 -13.03 -6.14 14.48
C LYS A 253 -13.69 -6.55 13.18
N ARG A 254 -14.96 -6.16 12.97
CA ARG A 254 -15.67 -6.37 11.70
C ARG A 254 -14.98 -5.63 10.55
N PHE A 255 -14.56 -4.38 10.75
CA PHE A 255 -13.83 -3.62 9.74
C PHE A 255 -12.51 -4.31 9.35
N ILE A 256 -11.69 -4.71 10.32
CA ILE A 256 -10.42 -5.40 10.09
C ILE A 256 -10.63 -6.75 9.38
N ALA A 257 -11.72 -7.46 9.68
CA ALA A 257 -12.07 -8.73 9.05
C ALA A 257 -12.26 -8.64 7.52
N HIS A 258 -12.55 -7.46 6.95
CA HIS A 258 -12.58 -7.29 5.48
C HIS A 258 -11.22 -7.54 4.82
N TYR A 259 -10.13 -7.36 5.58
CA TYR A 259 -8.77 -7.35 5.05
C TYR A 259 -8.01 -8.65 5.34
N GLU A 260 -8.57 -9.55 6.16
CA GLU A 260 -7.89 -10.74 6.70
C GLU A 260 -7.39 -11.68 5.61
N ARG A 261 -8.30 -12.23 4.80
CA ARG A 261 -7.95 -13.19 3.74
C ARG A 261 -6.81 -12.70 2.85
N LEU A 262 -6.90 -11.47 2.37
CA LEU A 262 -5.90 -10.93 1.45
C LEU A 262 -4.59 -10.59 2.18
N THR A 263 -4.66 -10.16 3.45
CA THR A 263 -3.46 -9.90 4.25
C THR A 263 -2.72 -11.21 4.54
N GLU A 264 -3.42 -12.27 4.95
CA GLU A 264 -2.82 -13.59 5.17
C GLU A 264 -2.20 -14.14 3.88
N ARG A 265 -2.95 -14.07 2.77
CA ARG A 265 -2.43 -14.47 1.46
C ARG A 265 -1.14 -13.74 1.10
N LEU A 266 -1.11 -12.43 1.31
CA LEU A 266 0.06 -11.60 1.05
C LEU A 266 1.25 -12.01 1.93
N LEU A 267 1.03 -12.24 3.23
CA LEU A 267 2.07 -12.65 4.17
C LEU A 267 2.68 -14.01 3.79
N ASP A 268 1.86 -14.93 3.29
CA ASP A 268 2.26 -16.27 2.89
C ASP A 268 3.04 -16.30 1.58
N THR A 269 2.60 -15.55 0.56
CA THR A 269 3.13 -15.73 -0.81
C THR A 269 4.01 -14.60 -1.30
N PHE A 270 3.88 -13.39 -0.77
CA PHE A 270 4.52 -12.23 -1.41
C PHE A 270 6.03 -12.15 -1.16
N SER A 271 6.49 -12.75 -0.06
CA SER A 271 7.92 -12.78 0.28
C SER A 271 8.77 -13.40 -0.83
N THR A 272 8.32 -14.49 -1.46
CA THR A 272 9.11 -15.16 -2.51
C THR A 272 9.20 -14.36 -3.80
N ARG A 273 8.25 -13.44 -4.02
CA ARG A 273 8.14 -12.61 -5.23
C ARG A 273 8.79 -11.24 -5.08
N ALA A 274 8.89 -10.72 -3.87
CA ALA A 274 9.49 -9.43 -3.61
C ALA A 274 11.03 -9.48 -3.74
N ASP A 275 11.60 -8.49 -4.42
CA ASP A 275 13.06 -8.28 -4.51
C ASP A 275 13.64 -7.87 -3.17
N ILE A 276 12.88 -7.10 -2.38
CA ILE A 276 13.29 -6.61 -1.06
C ILE A 276 12.20 -6.91 -0.05
N VAL A 277 12.55 -7.58 1.04
CA VAL A 277 11.64 -7.88 2.14
C VAL A 277 12.22 -7.35 3.44
N TRP A 278 11.47 -6.50 4.13
CA TRP A 278 11.74 -6.13 5.52
C TRP A 278 10.74 -6.84 6.42
N GLU A 279 11.23 -7.73 7.27
CA GLU A 279 10.42 -8.46 8.24
C GLU A 279 10.32 -7.64 9.53
N LEU A 280 9.09 -7.28 9.89
CA LEU A 280 8.79 -6.49 11.07
C LEU A 280 8.57 -7.37 12.31
N GLY A 281 9.05 -6.90 13.45
CA GLY A 281 8.63 -7.40 14.76
C GLY A 281 7.25 -6.87 15.16
N GLY A 282 6.68 -7.39 16.24
CA GLY A 282 5.40 -6.90 16.78
C GLY A 282 5.41 -5.43 17.22
N ASP A 283 6.60 -4.88 17.46
CA ASP A 283 6.87 -3.47 17.75
C ASP A 283 7.02 -2.59 16.50
N ARG A 284 6.85 -3.17 15.30
CA ARG A 284 7.01 -2.54 13.98
C ARG A 284 8.44 -2.16 13.61
N HIS A 285 9.45 -2.61 14.37
CA HIS A 285 10.84 -2.45 13.96
C HIS A 285 11.25 -3.55 12.99
N VAL A 286 12.11 -3.21 12.03
CA VAL A 286 12.71 -4.16 11.10
C VAL A 286 13.67 -5.07 11.88
N GLN A 287 13.35 -6.36 11.89
CA GLN A 287 14.17 -7.41 12.52
C GLN A 287 15.15 -8.02 11.51
N HIS A 288 14.66 -8.29 10.30
CA HIS A 288 15.43 -8.86 9.22
C HIS A 288 15.14 -8.14 7.91
N MET A 289 16.16 -8.05 7.06
CA MET A 289 16.01 -7.59 5.68
C MET A 289 16.60 -8.64 4.76
N ARG A 290 15.85 -9.01 3.73
CA ARG A 290 16.29 -9.91 2.66
C ARG A 290 16.21 -9.18 1.33
N VAL A 291 17.25 -9.35 0.53
CA VAL A 291 17.32 -8.82 -0.83
C VAL A 291 17.61 -9.97 -1.77
N GLN A 292 16.91 -10.02 -2.90
CA GLN A 292 17.11 -10.99 -3.98
C GLN A 292 17.05 -10.31 -5.36
N GLY A 293 17.12 -11.12 -6.42
CA GLY A 293 16.91 -10.64 -7.79
C GLY A 293 18.04 -9.74 -8.33
N GLU A 294 17.69 -8.91 -9.31
CA GLU A 294 18.64 -8.02 -10.00
C GLU A 294 19.15 -6.90 -9.09
N VAL A 295 18.36 -6.47 -8.10
CA VAL A 295 18.79 -5.44 -7.15
C VAL A 295 19.94 -5.97 -6.28
N ALA A 296 19.85 -7.22 -5.82
CA ALA A 296 20.94 -7.87 -5.08
C ALA A 296 22.26 -7.90 -5.87
N LYS A 297 22.20 -8.18 -7.18
CA LYS A 297 23.38 -8.27 -8.06
C LYS A 297 24.06 -6.92 -8.32
N LYS A 298 23.32 -5.81 -8.26
CA LYS A 298 23.83 -4.45 -8.53
C LYS A 298 24.38 -3.72 -7.30
N GLY A 299 24.80 -4.48 -6.28
CA GLY A 299 25.65 -3.97 -5.21
C GLY A 299 24.93 -3.70 -3.89
N PHE A 300 24.07 -4.63 -3.43
CA PHE A 300 23.88 -4.78 -1.99
C PHE A 300 25.13 -5.43 -1.39
N GLU A 301 26.19 -4.64 -1.20
CA GLU A 301 27.11 -4.94 -0.11
C GLU A 301 26.35 -4.58 1.16
N LEU A 302 25.60 -5.54 1.70
CA LEU A 302 25.12 -5.43 3.08
C LEU A 302 26.37 -5.26 3.94
N CYS A 303 26.60 -4.06 4.48
CA CYS A 303 27.57 -3.88 5.55
C CYS A 303 27.27 -4.93 6.60
N GLY A 304 28.18 -5.90 6.73
CA GLY A 304 27.93 -7.15 7.43
C GLY A 304 27.48 -6.96 8.87
N HIS A 305 26.59 -7.85 9.31
CA HIS A 305 26.73 -8.77 10.46
C HIS A 305 25.35 -9.30 10.85
#